data_AF-A0A382LPF6-F1
#
_entry.id   AF-A0A382LPF6-F1
#
_cell.length_a   1.000
_cell.length_b   1.000
_cell.length_c   1.000
_cell.angle_alpha   90.00
_cell.angle_beta   90.00
_cell.angle_gamma   90.00
#
_symmetry.space_group_name_H-M   'P 1'
#
loop_
_entity.id
_entity.type
_entity.pdbx_description
1 polymer ?
#
loop_
_entity_poly.entity_id
_entity_poly.type
_entity_poly.pdbx_seq_one_letter_code
_entity_poly.pdbx_strand_id
1 'polypeptide(L)' 'GVEFYAYPTEVKGTVPIYRYYSNINRDHFYTTESSAEEDYIEQGIEFYAFPITEK' A
#
# COMPACT_ATOMS: atom_id res chain seq x y z
N GLY A 1 -9.23 0.36 18.34
CA GLY A 1 -8.06 1.18 18.72
C GLY A 1 -7.39 1.67 17.46
N VAL A 2 -6.21 2.30 17.55
CA VAL A 2 -5.42 2.68 16.36
C VAL A 2 -4.63 1.46 15.89
N GLU A 3 -4.77 1.07 14.63
CA GLU A 3 -4.09 -0.10 14.06
C GLU A 3 -2.69 0.25 13.50
N PHE A 4 -2.57 1.37 12.78
CA PHE A 4 -1.29 1.86 12.25
C PHE A 4 -1.32 3.37 11.99
N TYR A 5 -0.15 3.94 11.63
CA TYR A 5 0.02 5.31 11.18
C TYR A 5 0.50 5.33 9.72
N ALA A 6 -0.07 6.23 8.92
CA ALA A 6 0.32 6.47 7.54
C ALA A 6 1.11 7.78 7.42
N TYR A 7 2.17 7.78 6.62
CA TYR A 7 3.03 8.93 6.37
C TYR A 7 2.97 9.31 4.89
N PRO A 8 2.83 10.61 4.55
CA PRO A 8 2.75 11.07 3.15
C PRO A 8 4.09 11.00 2.41
N THR A 9 5.20 10.86 3.14
CA THR A 9 6.56 10.77 2.62
C THR A 9 7.33 9.71 3.39
N GLU A 10 8.38 9.17 2.80
CA GLU A 10 9.23 8.18 3.45
C GLU A 10 9.82 8.70 4.76
N VAL A 11 9.65 7.92 5.82
CA VAL A 11 10.32 8.10 7.12
C VAL A 11 11.24 6.91 7.34
N LYS A 12 12.38 7.11 8.00
CA LYS A 12 13.34 6.03 8.26
C LYS A 12 12.65 4.82 8.90
N GLY A 13 12.68 3.68 8.22
CA GLY A 13 12.11 2.41 8.68
C GLY A 13 10.68 2.13 8.22
N THR A 14 10.05 3.05 7.50
CA THR A 14 8.76 2.77 6.82
C THR A 14 8.99 2.11 5.46
N VAL A 15 7.99 1.38 4.99
CA VAL A 15 7.93 0.80 3.64
C VAL A 15 6.79 1.47 2.85
N PRO A 16 6.91 1.59 1.51
CA PRO A 16 5.83 2.13 0.69
C PRO A 16 4.64 1.17 0.67
N ILE A 17 3.44 1.74 0.64
CA ILE A 17 2.19 1.04 0.34
C ILE A 17 1.70 1.53 -1.01
N TYR A 18 1.70 0.62 -1.97
CA TYR A 18 1.22 0.85 -3.33
C TYR A 18 -0.29 0.70 -3.36
N ARG A 19 -0.96 1.59 -4.11
CA ARG A 19 -2.39 1.48 -4.41
C ARG A 19 -2.60 1.06 -5.84
N TYR A 20 -3.50 0.12 -6.04
CA TYR A 20 -3.96 -0.32 -7.34
C TYR A 20 -5.48 -0.21 -7.41
N TYR A 21 -5.99 0.00 -8.62
CA TYR A 21 -7.43 0.05 -8.88
C TYR A 21 -7.84 -0.96 -9.95
N SER A 22 -8.87 -1.75 -9.68
CA SER A 22 -9.51 -2.63 -10.66
C SER A 22 -10.81 -2.00 -11.16
N ASN A 23 -10.89 -1.73 -12.46
CA ASN A 23 -12.15 -1.32 -13.09
C ASN A 23 -13.19 -2.46 -13.11
N ILE A 24 -12.72 -3.71 -13.05
CA ILE A 24 -13.56 -4.92 -13.09
C ILE A 24 -14.22 -5.12 -11.73
N ASN A 25 -13.42 -5.16 -10.66
CA ASN A 25 -13.91 -5.38 -9.30
C ASN A 25 -14.47 -4.11 -8.66
N ARG A 26 -14.12 -2.93 -9.22
CA ARG A 26 -14.50 -1.59 -8.74
C ARG A 26 -14.02 -1.28 -7.32
N ASP A 27 -12.80 -1.72 -7.00
CA ASP A 27 -12.18 -1.58 -5.69
C ASP A 27 -10.72 -1.12 -5.79
N HIS A 28 -10.15 -0.85 -4.61
CA HIS A 28 -8.74 -0.54 -4.46
C HIS A 28 -8.06 -1.65 -3.67
N PHE A 29 -6.87 -2.02 -4.13
CA PHE A 29 -5.98 -2.96 -3.45
C PHE A 29 -4.73 -2.23 -2.96
N TYR A 30 -4.31 -2.53 -1.74
CA TYR A 30 -3.15 -1.93 -1.09
C TYR A 30 -2.17 -3.02 -0.69
N THR A 31 -0.90 -2.86 -1.08
CA THR A 31 0.15 -3.85 -0.80
C THR A 31 1.51 -3.18 -0.68
N THR A 32 2.45 -3.84 0.01
CA THR A 32 3.87 -3.47 0.00
C THR A 32 4.60 -3.92 -1.27
N GLU A 33 4.00 -4.82 -2.03
CA GLU A 33 4.56 -5.34 -3.27
C GLU A 33 4.40 -4.33 -4.42
N SER A 34 5.45 -4.14 -5.21
CA SER A 34 5.42 -3.28 -6.40
C SER A 34 4.77 -3.94 -7.61
N SER A 35 3.93 -4.95 -7.39
CA SER A 35 3.15 -5.64 -8.43
C SER A 35 1.81 -6.13 -7.87
N ALA A 36 0.81 -6.24 -8.73
CA ALA A 36 -0.52 -6.77 -8.43
C ALA A 36 -0.99 -7.74 -9.55
N GLU A 37 -2.18 -8.31 -9.38
CA GLU A 37 -2.83 -9.15 -10.40
C GLU A 37 -3.13 -8.37 -11.69
N GLU A 38 -3.37 -9.07 -12.81
CA GLU A 38 -3.45 -8.47 -14.15
C GLU A 38 -4.55 -7.41 -14.33
N ASP A 39 -5.64 -7.47 -13.56
CA ASP A 39 -6.75 -6.52 -13.64
C ASP A 39 -6.56 -5.26 -12.78
N TYR A 40 -5.46 -5.19 -12.03
CA TYR A 40 -5.13 -4.07 -11.15
C TYR A 40 -4.15 -3.11 -11.80
N ILE A 41 -4.61 -1.88 -12.02
CA ILE A 41 -3.79 -0.81 -12.58
C ILE A 41 -3.11 -0.04 -11.45
N GLU A 42 -1.78 0.07 -11.50
CA GLU A 42 -0.99 0.80 -10.51
C GLU A 42 -1.35 2.30 -10.50
N GLN A 43 -1.55 2.85 -9.30
CA GLN A 43 -1.77 4.28 -9.06
C GLN A 43 -0.60 4.94 -8.31
N GLY A 44 0.45 4.18 -8.02
CA GLY A 44 1.66 4.61 -7.34
C GLY A 44 1.63 4.37 -5.83
N ILE A 45 2.57 5.01 -5.14
CA ILE A 45 2.66 4.98 -3.68
C ILE A 45 1.56 5.88 -3.10
N GLU A 46 0.69 5.31 -2.28
CA GLU A 46 -0.34 6.08 -1.57
C GLU A 46 0.20 6.69 -0.28
N PHE A 47 0.92 5.89 0.51
CA PHE A 47 1.53 6.31 1.77
C PHE A 47 2.67 5.36 2.17
N TYR A 48 3.36 5.72 3.24
CA TYR A 48 4.38 4.90 3.89
C TYR A 48 3.88 4.48 5.27
N ALA A 49 4.21 3.26 5.70
CA ALA A 49 3.87 2.76 7.02
C ALA A 49 5.00 1.89 7.58
N PHE A 50 5.07 1.75 8.91
CA PHE A 50 5.97 0.77 9.50
C PHE A 50 5.49 -0.64 9.17
N PRO A 51 6.36 -1.54 8.70
CA PRO A 51 5.97 -2.93 8.51
C PRO A 51 5.59 -3.52 9.85
N ILE A 52 4.53 -4.33 9.88
CA ILE A 52 4.27 -5.21 11.01
C ILE A 52 5.45 -6.17 11.12
N THR A 53 6.26 -5.98 12.15
CA THR A 53 7.32 -6.94 12.47
C THR A 53 6.61 -8.16 13.03
N GLU A 54 6.65 -9.30 12.31
CA GLU A 54 6.29 -10.57 12.94
C GLU A 54 7.17 -10.73 14.19
N LYS A 55 6.52 -11.01 15.32
CA LYS A 55 7.19 -11.31 16.58
C LYS A 55 7.75 -12.72 16.56
#